data_AF-X0L9J8-F1
#
_entry.id   AF-X0L9J8-F1
#
_cell.length_a   1.000
_cell.length_b   1.000
_cell.length_c   1.000
_cell.angle_alpha   90.00
_cell.angle_beta   90.00
_cell.angle_gamma   90.00
#
_symmetry.space_group_name_H-M   'P 1'
#
loop_
_entity.id
_entity.type
_entity.pdbx_description
1 polymer ?
#
loop_
_entity_poly.entity_id
_entity_poly.type
_entity_poly.pdbx_seq_one_letter_code
_entity_poly.pdbx_strand_id
1 'polypeptide(L)'
;MAAKTVLITGGGNGIGLATVKKRLASAKVTHLLIIDIGVSNLTPLAQQYPRKLHIACGNETKQSDSLKAVNTLIEKAGSISDLILNAGTFKPVGQLPTITIEAWKATFDVTFLFYCRHGSAGLAPSPGDQRQHHGNIQSSEPKAR
;
A
#
# COMPACT_ATOMS: atom_id res chain seq x y z
N MET A 1 -14.05 -20.20 -11.46
CA MET A 1 -13.77 -18.86 -10.88
C MET A 1 -12.26 -18.72 -10.73
N ALA A 2 -11.67 -17.56 -11.06
CA ALA A 2 -10.22 -17.37 -11.11
C ALA A 2 -9.55 -17.32 -9.71
N ALA A 3 -8.35 -17.90 -9.61
CA ALA A 3 -7.49 -17.80 -8.44
C ALA A 3 -7.03 -16.35 -8.22
N LYS A 4 -6.93 -15.95 -6.94
CA LYS A 4 -6.57 -14.59 -6.53
C LYS A 4 -5.25 -14.57 -5.79
N THR A 5 -4.40 -13.64 -6.19
CA THR A 5 -3.15 -13.28 -5.52
C THR A 5 -3.29 -11.89 -4.92
N VAL A 6 -3.02 -11.77 -3.62
CA VAL A 6 -3.33 -10.56 -2.86
C VAL A 6 -2.08 -10.00 -2.18
N LEU A 7 -1.84 -8.70 -2.32
CA LEU A 7 -0.85 -7.96 -1.54
C LEU A 7 -1.56 -7.06 -0.53
N ILE A 8 -1.15 -7.08 0.73
CA ILE A 8 -1.71 -6.21 1.78
C ILE A 8 -0.58 -5.43 2.46
N THR A 9 -0.76 -4.13 2.64
CA THR A 9 0.11 -3.29 3.47
C THR A 9 -0.48 -3.07 4.86
N GLY A 10 0.37 -2.96 5.89
CA GLY A 10 -0.09 -2.76 7.26
C GLY A 10 -0.89 -3.94 7.83
N GLY A 11 -0.61 -5.17 7.39
CA GLY A 11 -1.39 -6.37 7.74
C GLY A 11 -1.00 -7.03 9.07
N GLY A 12 -0.03 -6.49 9.80
CA GLY A 12 0.50 -7.07 11.02
C GLY A 12 -0.40 -6.92 12.24
N ASN A 13 -1.25 -5.89 12.27
CA ASN A 13 -2.08 -5.54 13.43
C ASN A 13 -3.49 -5.08 13.05
N GLY A 14 -4.37 -4.99 14.05
CA GLY A 14 -5.68 -4.34 13.96
C GLY A 14 -6.53 -4.81 12.76
N ILE A 15 -7.06 -3.84 12.01
CA ILE A 15 -7.92 -4.08 10.83
C ILE A 15 -7.15 -4.82 9.72
N GLY A 16 -5.86 -4.54 9.57
CA GLY A 16 -5.00 -5.23 8.61
C GLY A 16 -4.95 -6.72 8.89
N LEU A 17 -4.64 -7.09 10.14
CA LEU A 17 -4.59 -8.50 10.57
C LEU A 17 -5.95 -9.19 10.45
N ALA A 18 -7.05 -8.51 10.78
CA ALA A 18 -8.40 -9.05 10.57
C ALA A 18 -8.66 -9.31 9.07
N THR A 19 -8.19 -8.42 8.19
CA THR A 19 -8.26 -8.58 6.74
C THR A 19 -7.43 -9.77 6.28
N VAL A 20 -6.20 -9.95 6.80
CA VAL A 20 -5.35 -11.13 6.52
C VAL A 20 -6.11 -12.42 6.82
N LYS A 21 -6.67 -12.55 8.04
CA LYS A 21 -7.42 -13.74 8.46
C LYS A 21 -8.61 -14.03 7.53
N LYS A 22 -9.39 -12.99 7.19
CA LYS A 22 -10.54 -13.13 6.27
C LYS A 22 -10.10 -13.57 4.87
N ARG A 23 -8.99 -13.06 4.35
CA ARG A 23 -8.47 -13.43 3.02
C ARG A 23 -7.89 -14.84 3.01
N LEU A 24 -7.22 -15.27 4.09
CA LEU A 24 -6.70 -16.64 4.23
C LEU A 24 -7.82 -17.69 4.23
N ALA A 25 -8.96 -17.39 4.86
CA ALA A 25 -10.12 -18.28 4.87
C ALA A 25 -10.79 -18.46 3.49
N SER A 26 -10.56 -17.55 2.54
CA SER A 26 -11.13 -17.64 1.20
C SER A 26 -10.40 -18.68 0.35
N ALA A 27 -11.14 -19.67 -0.15
CA ALA A 27 -10.62 -20.66 -1.10
C ALA A 27 -10.15 -20.06 -2.44
N LYS A 28 -10.61 -18.84 -2.78
CA LYS A 28 -10.21 -18.15 -4.00
C LYS A 28 -8.80 -17.57 -3.90
N VAL A 29 -8.33 -17.26 -2.70
CA VAL A 29 -6.99 -16.70 -2.51
C VAL A 29 -5.98 -17.85 -2.51
N THR A 30 -5.01 -17.83 -3.42
CA THR A 30 -3.95 -18.84 -3.52
C THR A 30 -2.65 -18.35 -2.92
N HIS A 31 -2.33 -17.07 -3.11
CA HIS A 31 -1.18 -16.39 -2.51
C HIS A 31 -1.61 -15.09 -1.84
N LEU A 32 -1.10 -14.87 -0.64
CA LEU A 32 -1.29 -13.66 0.13
C LEU A 32 0.07 -13.20 0.64
N LEU A 33 0.53 -12.02 0.23
CA LEU A 33 1.72 -11.40 0.78
C LEU A 33 1.35 -10.20 1.64
N ILE A 34 1.95 -10.12 2.82
CA ILE A 34 1.79 -9.01 3.75
C ILE A 34 3.12 -8.27 3.87
N ILE A 35 3.09 -6.95 3.72
CA ILE A 35 4.19 -6.07 4.14
C ILE A 35 3.75 -5.26 5.36
N ASP A 36 4.57 -5.29 6.40
CA ASP A 36 4.39 -4.51 7.62
C ASP A 36 5.74 -4.37 8.35
N ILE A 37 5.89 -3.29 9.12
CA ILE A 37 7.03 -3.10 10.03
C ILE A 37 6.96 -4.05 11.24
N GLY A 38 5.76 -4.49 11.64
CA GLY A 38 5.50 -5.35 12.79
C GLY A 38 4.80 -6.64 12.38
N VAL A 39 5.56 -7.74 12.27
CA VAL A 39 5.05 -9.02 11.70
C VAL A 39 4.86 -10.15 12.72
N SER A 40 5.11 -9.92 14.01
CA SER A 40 5.08 -10.97 15.04
C SER A 40 3.76 -11.72 15.12
N ASN A 41 2.63 -11.01 14.96
CA ASN A 41 1.28 -11.59 14.99
C ASN A 41 0.94 -12.43 13.75
N LEU A 42 1.79 -12.38 12.70
CA LEU A 42 1.61 -13.17 11.48
C LEU A 42 2.33 -14.52 11.54
N THR A 43 3.30 -14.72 12.46
CA THR A 43 4.07 -15.96 12.56
C THR A 43 3.20 -17.21 12.75
N PRO A 44 2.22 -17.25 13.67
CA PRO A 44 1.35 -18.42 13.83
C PRO A 44 0.52 -18.70 12.57
N LEU A 45 0.08 -17.64 11.87
CA LEU A 45 -0.67 -17.78 10.62
C LEU A 45 0.22 -18.32 9.49
N ALA A 46 1.49 -17.93 9.44
CA ALA A 46 2.41 -18.43 8.43
C ALA A 46 2.70 -19.92 8.61
N GLN A 47 2.79 -20.38 9.86
CA GLN A 47 2.91 -21.81 10.18
C GLN A 47 1.65 -22.59 9.78
N GLN A 48 0.46 -22.01 9.96
CA GLN A 48 -0.81 -22.63 9.54
C GLN A 48 -1.00 -22.64 8.02
N TYR A 49 -0.44 -21.66 7.31
CA TYR A 49 -0.62 -21.46 5.87
C TYR A 49 0.70 -21.32 5.11
N PRO A 50 1.65 -22.28 5.21
CA PRO A 50 3.04 -22.11 4.77
C PRO A 50 3.22 -21.95 3.26
N ARG A 51 2.25 -22.42 2.46
CA ARG A 51 2.26 -22.27 0.99
C ARG A 51 1.49 -21.03 0.51
N LYS A 52 0.61 -20.48 1.35
CA LYS A 52 -0.36 -19.44 0.98
C LYS A 52 0.01 -18.07 1.53
N LEU A 53 0.50 -17.99 2.77
CA LEU A 53 0.89 -16.74 3.41
C LEU A 53 2.39 -16.49 3.26
N HIS A 54 2.73 -15.30 2.75
CA HIS A 54 4.09 -14.78 2.62
C HIS A 54 4.20 -13.49 3.42
N ILE A 55 5.32 -13.30 4.10
CA ILE A 55 5.53 -12.14 4.99
C ILE A 55 6.80 -11.41 4.54
N ALA A 56 6.69 -10.10 4.35
CA ALA A 56 7.79 -9.18 4.17
C ALA A 56 7.83 -8.22 5.37
N CYS A 57 8.86 -8.34 6.20
CA CYS A 57 9.12 -7.34 7.25
C CYS A 57 9.81 -6.14 6.60
N GLY A 58 9.16 -4.97 6.57
CA GLY A 58 9.68 -3.79 5.88
C GLY A 58 8.76 -2.59 6.04
N ASN A 59 9.28 -1.41 5.69
CA ASN A 59 8.52 -0.16 5.72
C ASN A 59 8.05 0.19 4.32
N GLU A 60 6.75 0.09 4.07
CA GLU A 60 6.08 0.36 2.81
C GLU A 60 6.26 1.79 2.29
N THR A 61 6.61 2.78 3.14
CA THR A 61 6.95 4.11 2.65
C THR A 61 8.26 4.10 1.84
N LYS A 62 9.18 3.17 2.15
CA LYS A 62 10.41 2.95 1.37
C LYS A 62 10.08 2.24 0.06
N GLN A 63 10.54 2.83 -1.04
CA GLN A 63 10.31 2.27 -2.37
C GLN A 63 10.94 0.89 -2.52
N SER A 64 12.14 0.70 -1.96
CA SER A 64 12.86 -0.58 -1.95
C SER A 64 12.03 -1.72 -1.37
N ASP A 65 11.38 -1.46 -0.23
CA ASP A 65 10.66 -2.47 0.52
C ASP A 65 9.34 -2.81 -0.19
N SER A 66 8.66 -1.80 -0.73
CA SER A 66 7.48 -1.97 -1.58
C SER A 66 7.79 -2.80 -2.83
N LEU A 67 8.86 -2.46 -3.55
CA LEU A 67 9.26 -3.19 -4.77
C LEU A 67 9.66 -4.62 -4.45
N LYS A 68 10.40 -4.85 -3.35
CA LYS A 68 10.76 -6.19 -2.90
C LYS A 68 9.52 -7.04 -2.61
N ALA A 69 8.51 -6.48 -1.94
CA ALA A 69 7.26 -7.17 -1.64
C ALA A 69 6.48 -7.52 -2.92
N VAL A 70 6.38 -6.59 -3.87
CA VAL A 70 5.75 -6.82 -5.18
C VAL A 70 6.47 -7.92 -5.95
N ASN A 71 7.80 -7.82 -6.10
CA ASN A 71 8.60 -8.79 -6.83
C ASN A 71 8.51 -10.19 -6.18
N THR A 72 8.59 -10.27 -4.86
CA THR A 72 8.44 -11.55 -4.13
C THR A 72 7.09 -12.21 -4.42
N LEU A 73 6.01 -11.43 -4.53
CA LEU A 73 4.70 -11.97 -4.83
C LEU A 73 4.58 -12.40 -6.30
N ILE A 74 5.12 -11.61 -7.23
CA ILE A 74 5.16 -11.94 -8.66
C ILE A 74 6.00 -13.21 -8.90
N GLU A 75 7.16 -13.35 -8.27
CA GLU A 75 8.01 -14.55 -8.38
C GLU A 75 7.28 -15.81 -7.92
N LYS A 76 6.41 -15.70 -6.91
CA LYS A 76 5.68 -16.84 -6.33
C LYS A 76 4.40 -17.19 -7.07
N ALA A 77 3.72 -16.19 -7.64
CA ALA A 77 2.34 -16.32 -8.10
C ALA A 77 2.10 -15.83 -9.53
N GLY A 78 3.11 -15.29 -10.20
CA GLY A 78 3.10 -14.79 -11.58
C GLY A 78 2.43 -13.42 -11.76
N SER A 79 1.41 -13.09 -10.97
CA SER A 79 0.69 -11.81 -11.05
C SER A 79 0.04 -11.44 -9.72
N ILE A 80 -0.35 -10.16 -9.57
CA ILE A 80 -1.09 -9.63 -8.42
C ILE A 80 -2.51 -9.28 -8.90
N SER A 81 -3.51 -9.87 -8.25
CA SER A 81 -4.93 -9.65 -8.59
C SER A 81 -5.54 -8.53 -7.77
N ASP A 82 -5.24 -8.48 -6.47
CA ASP A 82 -5.78 -7.49 -5.54
C ASP A 82 -4.64 -6.83 -4.75
N LEU A 83 -4.68 -5.51 -4.65
CA LEU A 83 -3.81 -4.72 -3.77
C LEU A 83 -4.68 -4.06 -2.70
N ILE A 84 -4.45 -4.41 -1.44
CA ILE A 84 -5.15 -3.85 -0.28
C ILE A 84 -4.19 -2.92 0.45
N LEU A 85 -4.39 -1.63 0.23
CA LEU A 85 -3.65 -0.58 0.88
C LEU A 85 -4.33 -0.32 2.23
N ASN A 86 -3.71 -0.77 3.32
CA ASN A 86 -4.27 -0.66 4.68
C ASN A 86 -3.27 -0.05 5.68
N ALA A 87 -1.99 0.08 5.30
CA ALA A 87 -0.99 0.82 6.05
C ALA A 87 -1.50 2.17 6.56
N GLY A 88 -1.35 2.40 7.86
CA GLY A 88 -1.82 3.62 8.50
C GLY A 88 -1.29 3.78 9.92
N THR A 89 -1.19 5.04 10.33
CA THR A 89 -0.78 5.42 11.68
C THR A 89 -1.76 6.42 12.26
N PHE A 90 -2.04 6.28 13.56
CA PHE A 90 -2.88 7.22 14.30
C PHE A 90 -2.09 8.44 14.80
N LYS A 91 -0.75 8.40 14.70
CA LYS A 91 0.11 9.53 15.09
C LYS A 91 0.20 10.56 13.96
N PRO A 92 0.53 11.82 14.25
CA PRO A 92 0.70 12.40 15.59
C PRO A 92 -0.63 12.63 16.30
N VAL A 93 -0.62 12.53 17.63
CA VAL A 93 -1.76 12.85 18.51
C VAL A 93 -1.27 13.90 19.50
N GLY A 94 -1.96 15.04 19.56
CA GLY A 94 -1.56 16.15 20.42
C GLY A 94 -2.38 17.40 20.14
N GLN A 95 -2.11 18.47 20.88
CA GLN A 95 -2.71 19.77 20.61
C GLN A 95 -2.10 20.36 19.33
N LEU A 96 -2.90 21.04 18.51
CA LEU A 96 -2.45 21.60 17.23
C LEU A 96 -1.12 22.38 17.30
N PRO A 97 -0.87 23.25 18.31
CA PRO A 97 0.39 24.00 18.38
C PRO A 97 1.63 23.15 18.67
N THR A 98 1.42 21.92 19.17
CA THR A 98 2.51 21.02 19.60
C THR A 98 2.93 20.04 18.51
N ILE A 99 2.16 19.95 17.41
CA ILE A 99 2.43 19.00 16.32
C ILE A 99 3.20 19.73 15.22
N THR A 100 4.37 19.18 14.86
CA THR A 100 5.19 19.73 13.78
C THR A 100 4.64 19.34 12.41
N ILE A 101 4.96 20.14 11.38
CA ILE A 101 4.62 19.82 9.99
C ILE A 101 5.30 18.52 9.54
N GLU A 102 6.51 18.25 10.03
CA GLU A 102 7.26 17.03 9.75
C GLU A 102 6.52 15.79 10.28
N ALA A 103 5.91 15.89 11.47
CA ALA A 103 5.11 14.82 12.03
C ALA A 103 3.85 14.55 11.18
N TRP A 104 3.21 15.61 10.69
CA TRP A 104 2.10 15.47 9.73
C TRP A 104 2.55 14.82 8.42
N LYS A 105 3.65 15.29 7.83
CA LYS A 105 4.21 14.72 6.59
C LYS A 105 4.49 13.23 6.73
N ALA A 106 5.08 12.81 7.85
CA ALA A 106 5.34 11.40 8.12
C ALA A 106 4.04 10.54 8.13
N THR A 107 2.94 11.09 8.64
CA THR A 107 1.63 10.42 8.63
C THR A 107 1.04 10.32 7.23
N PHE A 108 1.15 11.40 6.46
CA PHE A 108 0.73 11.42 5.06
C PHE A 108 1.56 10.49 4.19
N ASP A 109 2.87 10.34 4.47
CA ASP A 109 3.75 9.39 3.78
C ASP A 109 3.30 7.94 3.95
N VAL A 110 2.86 7.57 5.16
CA VAL A 110 2.37 6.20 5.47
C VAL A 110 0.98 5.97 4.89
N THR A 111 0.09 6.94 5.05
CA THR A 111 -1.31 6.81 4.62
C THR A 111 -1.41 7.26 3.17
N PHE A 112 -1.66 8.54 2.93
CA PHE A 112 -2.10 9.11 1.66
C PHE A 112 -1.09 9.02 0.50
N LEU A 113 0.15 9.48 0.68
CA LEU A 113 1.13 9.59 -0.40
C LEU A 113 1.61 8.23 -0.89
N PHE A 114 1.59 7.23 0.00
CA PHE A 114 1.76 5.83 -0.38
C PHE A 114 0.69 5.39 -1.39
N TYR A 115 -0.59 5.70 -1.18
CA TYR A 115 -1.65 5.43 -2.18
C TYR A 115 -1.37 6.16 -3.49
N CYS A 116 -0.98 7.43 -3.45
CA CYS A 116 -0.71 8.20 -4.67
C CYS A 116 0.43 7.61 -5.50
N ARG A 117 1.54 7.22 -4.86
CA ARG A 117 2.70 6.64 -5.54
C ARG A 117 2.38 5.30 -6.22
N HIS A 118 1.61 4.45 -5.55
CA HIS A 118 1.36 3.09 -6.05
C HIS A 118 0.06 2.94 -6.83
N GLY A 119 -0.92 3.79 -6.58
CA GLY A 119 -2.14 3.89 -7.38
C GLY A 119 -1.88 4.49 -8.76
N SER A 120 -0.99 5.48 -8.87
CA SER A 120 -0.59 6.05 -10.17
C SER A 120 0.23 5.08 -11.03
N ALA A 121 1.02 4.18 -10.43
CA ALA A 121 1.71 3.13 -11.18
C ALA A 121 0.76 2.14 -11.86
N GLY A 122 -0.44 1.91 -11.29
CA GLY A 122 -1.52 1.14 -11.92
C GLY A 122 -2.39 1.96 -12.89
N LEU A 123 -2.29 3.28 -12.87
CA LEU A 123 -2.97 4.22 -13.78
C LEU A 123 -2.03 4.78 -14.85
N ALA A 124 -0.77 4.32 -14.90
CA ALA A 124 0.15 4.70 -15.95
C ALA A 124 -0.47 4.25 -17.28
N PRO A 125 -0.75 5.18 -18.21
CA PRO A 125 -1.31 4.82 -19.49
C PRO A 125 -0.42 3.79 -20.16
N SER A 126 -1.03 2.75 -20.73
CA SER A 126 -0.33 1.82 -21.63
C SER A 126 0.47 2.62 -22.66
N PRO A 127 1.67 2.17 -23.09
CA PRO A 127 2.45 2.88 -24.10
C PRO A 127 1.59 3.10 -25.35
N GLY A 128 1.02 4.30 -25.50
CA GLY A 128 0.01 4.61 -26.51
C GLY A 128 -1.12 5.56 -26.07
N ASP A 129 -1.49 5.65 -24.79
CA ASP A 129 -2.55 6.58 -24.34
C ASP A 129 -1.94 7.92 -23.89
N GLN A 130 -1.50 8.73 -24.87
CA GLN A 130 -1.17 10.14 -24.64
C GLN A 130 -2.43 11.01 -24.81
N ARG A 131 -3.32 11.02 -23.82
CA ARG A 131 -4.27 12.12 -23.69
C ARG A 131 -3.58 13.29 -23.02
N GLN A 132 -3.17 14.25 -23.85
CA GLN A 132 -2.67 15.55 -23.42
C GLN A 132 -3.75 16.25 -22.59
N HIS A 133 -3.60 16.24 -21.26
CA HIS A 133 -4.34 17.16 -20.40
C HIS A 133 -3.65 18.54 -20.48
N HIS A 134 -4.07 19.35 -21.46
CA HIS A 134 -3.78 20.77 -21.48
C HIS A 134 -4.59 21.47 -20.38
N GLY A 135 -4.07 21.46 -19.15
CA GLY A 135 -4.53 22.30 -18.04
C GLY A 135 -3.65 23.54 -17.94
N ASN A 136 -3.85 24.49 -18.84
CA ASN A 136 -3.17 25.78 -18.81
C ASN A 136 -3.80 26.64 -17.70
N ILE A 137 -3.16 26.75 -16.54
CA ILE A 137 -3.49 27.77 -15.54
C ILE A 137 -2.43 28.87 -15.65
N GLN A 138 -2.62 29.78 -16.60
CA GLN A 138 -1.98 31.09 -16.54
C GLN A 138 -2.83 31.95 -15.62
N SER A 139 -2.29 32.30 -14.46
CA SER A 139 -2.85 33.35 -13.60
C SER A 139 -2.65 34.70 -14.29
N SER A 140 -3.73 35.30 -14.81
CA SER A 140 -3.70 36.71 -15.22
C SER A 140 -3.92 37.59 -13.98
N GLU A 141 -2.85 38.23 -13.50
CA GLU A 141 -2.97 39.34 -12.56
C GLU A 141 -3.67 40.54 -13.23
N PRO A 142 -4.60 41.22 -12.56
CA PRO A 142 -5.20 42.44 -13.09
C PRO A 142 -4.21 43.61 -12.95
N LYS A 143 -3.84 44.22 -14.08
CA LYS A 143 -3.11 45.50 -14.09
C LYS A 143 -3.97 46.57 -13.40
N ALA A 144 -3.44 47.13 -12.32
CA ALA A 144 -3.97 48.34 -11.69
C ALA A 144 -3.99 49.50 -12.70
N ARG A 145 -5.10 50.26 -12.71
CA ARG A 145 -5.20 51.58 -13.32
C ARG A 145 -4.89 52.64 -12.27
#